data_AF-A0A436ZQK0-F1
#
_entry.id   AF-A0A436ZQK0-F1
#
_cell.length_a   1.000
_cell.length_b   1.000
_cell.length_c   1.000
_cell.angle_alpha   90.00
_cell.angle_beta   90.00
_cell.angle_gamma   90.00
#
_symmetry.space_group_name_H-M   'P 1'
#
loop_
_entity.id
_entity.type
_entity.pdbx_description
1 polymer ?
#
loop_
_entity_poly.entity_id
_entity_poly.type
_entity_poly.pdbx_seq_one_letter_code
_entity_poly.pdbx_strand_id
1 'polypeptide(L)'
;MTSRLRRPFTAPASDDEFDDENVIPLDEQEQDALIEELKKANERENAFFILAFTCLCGIVASLIAIRIWYGNGSGVDILAVSSLAMTGFTVRIPVGQEARELLSPLEIWVPILNPILIVIITIGAFFTTRHWDDDYYLLYLPLFVWIATTVGRKAMASVNLAELEKLKYKYKGA
;
A
#
# COMPACT_ATOMS: atom_id res chain seq x y z
N MET A 1 -20.91 8.30 -57.27
CA MET A 1 -21.41 6.95 -56.95
C MET A 1 -20.33 6.24 -56.15
N THR A 2 -20.47 6.15 -54.84
CA THR A 2 -19.47 5.54 -53.93
C THR A 2 -19.95 4.15 -53.52
N SER A 3 -19.31 3.13 -54.09
CA SER A 3 -19.55 1.72 -53.79
C SER A 3 -19.03 1.40 -52.38
N ARG A 4 -19.92 1.03 -51.44
CA ARG A 4 -19.52 0.49 -50.13
C ARG A 4 -19.22 -0.99 -50.30
N LEU A 5 -17.95 -1.37 -50.16
CA LEU A 5 -17.54 -2.77 -50.09
C LEU A 5 -18.14 -3.42 -48.83
N ARG A 6 -18.99 -4.43 -49.01
CA ARG A 6 -19.42 -5.32 -47.92
C ARG A 6 -18.34 -6.38 -47.73
N ARG A 7 -17.76 -6.45 -46.53
CA ARG A 7 -16.88 -7.57 -46.16
C ARG A 7 -17.74 -8.79 -45.82
N PRO A 8 -17.39 -9.99 -46.34
CA PRO A 8 -18.11 -11.21 -46.00
C PRO A 8 -17.85 -11.59 -44.54
N PHE A 9 -18.88 -12.17 -43.91
CA PHE A 9 -18.85 -12.69 -42.56
C PHE A 9 -18.08 -14.01 -42.55
N THR A 10 -16.98 -14.08 -41.80
CA THR A 10 -16.20 -15.31 -41.60
C THR A 10 -16.54 -15.85 -40.22
N ALA A 11 -17.31 -16.94 -40.16
CA ALA A 11 -17.55 -17.66 -38.91
C ALA A 11 -16.30 -18.51 -38.59
N PRO A 12 -15.76 -18.48 -37.35
CA PRO A 12 -14.82 -19.49 -36.92
C PRO A 12 -15.55 -20.83 -36.82
N ALA A 13 -15.11 -21.81 -37.59
CA ALA A 13 -15.61 -23.16 -37.50
C ALA A 13 -14.89 -23.89 -36.35
N SER A 14 -15.69 -24.74 -35.68
CA SER A 14 -15.38 -25.76 -34.65
C SER A 14 -15.16 -25.28 -33.21
N ASP A 15 -16.28 -25.25 -32.47
CA ASP A 15 -16.51 -25.93 -31.19
C ASP A 15 -15.26 -26.42 -30.44
N ASP A 16 -14.75 -25.56 -29.56
CA ASP A 16 -14.35 -25.95 -28.21
C ASP A 16 -14.69 -24.77 -27.27
N GLU A 17 -15.61 -25.07 -26.38
CA GLU A 17 -16.41 -24.19 -25.52
C GLU A 17 -15.54 -23.58 -24.39
N PHE A 18 -15.02 -22.37 -24.61
CA PHE A 18 -14.71 -21.40 -23.57
C PHE A 18 -15.12 -20.02 -24.06
N ASP A 19 -16.29 -19.55 -23.60
CA ASP A 19 -16.81 -18.19 -23.79
C ASP A 19 -15.79 -17.13 -23.31
N ASP A 20 -14.97 -16.64 -24.24
CA ASP A 20 -14.20 -15.38 -24.12
C ASP A 20 -14.80 -14.33 -25.08
N GLU A 21 -16.12 -14.37 -25.25
CA GLU A 21 -16.85 -13.71 -26.36
C GLU A 21 -17.32 -12.27 -26.05
N ASN A 22 -16.57 -11.54 -25.21
CA ASN A 22 -16.75 -10.08 -25.05
C ASN A 22 -15.42 -9.31 -25.02
N VAL A 23 -14.40 -9.84 -25.67
CA VAL A 23 -13.17 -9.09 -25.91
C VAL A 23 -13.40 -8.16 -27.10
N ILE A 24 -13.86 -6.94 -26.83
CA ILE A 24 -13.81 -5.85 -27.80
C ILE A 24 -12.32 -5.57 -28.05
N PRO A 25 -11.80 -5.75 -29.28
CA PRO A 25 -10.42 -5.38 -29.60
C PRO A 25 -10.31 -3.85 -29.46
N LEU A 26 -9.83 -3.40 -28.31
CA LEU A 26 -9.57 -2.01 -28.03
C LEU A 26 -8.39 -1.56 -28.92
N ASP A 27 -8.49 -0.38 -29.53
CA ASP A 27 -7.36 0.21 -30.26
C ASP A 27 -6.16 0.39 -29.32
N GLU A 28 -4.93 0.22 -29.80
CA GLU A 28 -3.72 0.33 -28.97
C GLU A 28 -3.64 1.71 -28.28
N GLN A 29 -4.15 2.76 -28.96
CA GLN A 29 -4.25 4.11 -28.41
C GLN A 29 -5.27 4.21 -27.27
N GLU A 30 -6.41 3.53 -27.37
CA GLU A 30 -7.41 3.48 -26.30
C GLU A 30 -6.89 2.68 -25.09
N GLN A 31 -6.13 1.60 -25.34
CA GLN A 31 -5.53 0.80 -24.27
C GLN A 31 -4.46 1.58 -23.50
N ASP A 32 -3.59 2.32 -24.20
CA ASP A 32 -2.58 3.15 -23.56
C ASP A 32 -3.21 4.31 -22.76
N ALA A 33 -4.29 4.92 -23.28
CA ALA A 33 -5.05 5.94 -22.56
C ALA A 33 -5.71 5.40 -21.29
N LEU A 34 -6.30 4.19 -21.35
CA LEU A 34 -6.89 3.54 -20.18
C LEU A 34 -5.82 3.18 -19.13
N ILE A 35 -4.65 2.69 -19.55
CA ILE A 35 -3.55 2.39 -18.62
C ILE A 35 -3.07 3.67 -17.92
N GLU A 36 -2.94 4.77 -18.65
CA GLU A 36 -2.55 6.06 -18.06
C GLU A 36 -3.62 6.57 -17.08
N GLU A 37 -4.90 6.46 -17.42
CA GLU A 37 -6.01 6.81 -16.54
C GLU A 37 -6.01 5.96 -15.26
N LEU A 38 -5.82 4.64 -15.39
CA LEU A 38 -5.72 3.72 -14.25
C LEU A 38 -4.49 4.01 -13.38
N LYS A 39 -3.34 4.34 -13.96
CA LYS A 39 -2.14 4.77 -13.22
C LYS A 39 -2.43 6.03 -12.41
N LYS A 40 -3.04 7.04 -13.04
CA LYS A 40 -3.36 8.32 -12.40
C LYS A 40 -4.43 8.17 -11.31
N ALA A 41 -5.42 7.32 -11.52
CA ALA A 41 -6.42 6.99 -10.50
C ALA A 41 -5.76 6.28 -9.30
N ASN A 42 -4.89 5.29 -9.56
CA ASN A 42 -4.17 4.56 -8.53
C ASN A 42 -3.23 5.47 -7.72
N GLU A 43 -2.52 6.40 -8.37
CA GLU A 43 -1.67 7.39 -7.69
C GLU A 43 -2.47 8.29 -6.76
N ARG A 44 -3.66 8.73 -7.20
CA ARG A 44 -4.56 9.56 -6.39
C ARG A 44 -5.06 8.80 -5.15
N GLU A 45 -5.47 7.55 -5.33
CA GLU A 45 -5.91 6.71 -4.22
C GLU A 45 -4.76 6.42 -3.25
N ASN A 46 -3.58 6.06 -3.77
CA ASN A 46 -2.38 5.85 -2.97
C ASN A 46 -2.01 7.09 -2.15
N ALA A 47 -2.10 8.29 -2.73
CA ALA A 47 -1.86 9.55 -2.01
C ALA A 47 -2.83 9.76 -0.84
N PHE A 48 -4.12 9.43 -1.04
CA PHE A 48 -5.11 9.50 0.03
C PHE A 48 -4.80 8.54 1.18
N PHE A 49 -4.45 7.29 0.88
CA PHE A 49 -4.09 6.32 1.92
C PHE A 49 -2.81 6.71 2.66
N ILE A 50 -1.79 7.19 1.94
CA ILE A 50 -0.56 7.69 2.55
C ILE A 50 -0.88 8.82 3.54
N LEU A 51 -1.73 9.77 3.14
CA LEU A 51 -2.17 10.86 4.00
C LEU A 51 -2.94 10.33 5.21
N ALA A 52 -3.93 9.46 5.01
CA ALA A 52 -4.78 8.92 6.06
C ALA A 52 -3.97 8.17 7.12
N PHE A 53 -3.09 7.27 6.70
CA PHE A 53 -2.22 6.51 7.61
C PHE A 53 -1.17 7.39 8.29
N THR A 54 -0.65 8.41 7.61
CA THR A 54 0.27 9.39 8.22
C THR A 54 -0.45 10.20 9.31
N CYS A 55 -1.67 10.67 9.04
CA CYS A 55 -2.49 11.36 10.03
C CYS A 55 -2.80 10.45 11.23
N LEU A 56 -3.15 9.18 10.98
CA LEU A 56 -3.36 8.20 12.05
C LEU A 56 -2.11 8.04 12.93
N CYS A 57 -0.92 7.88 12.31
CA CYS A 57 0.34 7.80 13.05
C CYS A 57 0.58 9.08 13.88
N GLY A 58 0.30 10.26 13.30
CA GLY A 58 0.44 11.55 13.97
C GLY A 58 -0.47 11.69 15.18
N ILE A 59 -1.75 11.32 15.06
CA ILE A 59 -2.73 11.39 16.15
C ILE A 59 -2.29 10.49 17.31
N VAL A 60 -1.91 9.24 17.04
CA VAL A 60 -1.46 8.31 18.09
C VAL A 60 -0.16 8.81 18.74
N ALA A 61 0.78 9.34 17.95
CA ALA A 61 2.02 9.90 18.48
C ALA A 61 1.75 11.12 19.37
N SER A 62 0.80 11.97 19.01
CA SER A 62 0.38 13.11 19.84
C SER A 62 -0.23 12.67 21.17
N LEU A 63 -1.06 11.62 21.20
CA LEU A 63 -1.64 11.09 22.44
C LEU A 63 -0.55 10.59 23.40
N ILE A 64 0.43 9.84 22.89
CA ILE A 64 1.56 9.35 23.69
C ILE A 64 2.47 10.50 24.13
N ALA A 65 2.71 11.50 23.27
CA ALA A 65 3.49 12.68 23.61
C ALA A 65 2.84 13.51 24.73
N ILE A 66 1.51 13.63 24.74
CA ILE A 66 0.75 14.29 25.82
C ILE A 66 0.98 13.56 27.15
N ARG A 67 0.96 12.22 27.15
CA ARG A 67 1.26 11.41 28.35
C ARG A 67 2.67 11.69 28.89
N ILE A 68 3.67 11.79 28.01
CA ILE A 68 5.04 12.15 28.37
C ILE A 68 5.08 13.55 28.99
N TRP A 69 4.37 14.52 28.37
CA TRP A 69 4.35 15.91 28.83
C TRP A 69 3.77 16.07 30.25
N TYR A 70 2.72 15.32 30.59
CA TYR A 70 2.12 15.33 31.92
C TYR A 70 2.91 14.53 32.98
N GLY A 71 4.09 13.99 32.65
CA GLY A 71 4.96 13.30 33.60
C GLY A 71 4.57 11.86 33.91
N ASN A 72 3.53 11.33 33.25
CA ASN A 72 3.12 9.92 33.37
C ASN A 72 3.87 9.00 32.37
N GLY A 73 4.88 9.55 31.68
CA GLY A 73 5.63 8.87 30.65
C GLY A 73 6.68 7.89 31.20
N SER A 74 6.73 6.70 30.62
CA SER A 74 7.86 5.76 30.76
C SER A 74 8.87 5.97 29.62
N GLY A 75 10.10 5.51 29.79
CA GLY A 75 11.07 5.48 28.68
C GLY A 75 10.57 4.69 27.46
N VAL A 76 9.63 3.76 27.66
CA VAL A 76 8.96 3.00 26.60
C VAL A 76 8.08 3.89 25.71
N ASP A 77 7.53 5.01 26.24
CA ASP A 77 6.72 5.95 25.46
C ASP A 77 7.55 6.68 24.39
N ILE A 78 8.82 6.98 24.69
CA ILE A 78 9.75 7.59 23.72
C ILE A 78 10.03 6.61 22.56
N LEU A 79 10.18 5.31 22.88
CA LEU A 79 10.32 4.26 21.88
C LEU A 79 9.05 4.10 21.04
N ALA A 80 7.88 4.20 21.67
CA ALA A 80 6.60 4.15 20.96
C ALA A 80 6.44 5.30 19.96
N VAL A 81 6.79 6.53 20.35
CA VAL A 81 6.76 7.70 19.45
C VAL A 81 7.75 7.53 18.29
N SER A 82 8.95 7.01 18.53
CA SER A 82 9.93 6.79 17.46
C SER A 82 9.48 5.69 16.49
N SER A 83 8.84 4.62 16.98
CA SER A 83 8.24 3.59 16.12
C SER A 83 7.09 4.14 15.26
N LEU A 84 6.26 5.04 15.80
CA LEU A 84 5.19 5.69 15.02
C LEU A 84 5.77 6.62 13.95
N ALA A 85 6.85 7.34 14.24
CA ALA A 85 7.57 8.14 13.26
C ALA A 85 8.16 7.28 12.14
N MET A 86 8.80 6.15 12.50
CA MET A 86 9.28 5.16 11.52
C MET A 86 8.15 4.59 10.69
N THR A 87 7.01 4.25 11.30
CA THR A 87 5.82 3.74 10.59
C THR A 87 5.30 4.77 9.59
N GLY A 88 5.15 6.04 9.99
CA GLY A 88 4.76 7.13 9.09
C GLY A 88 5.77 7.39 7.98
N PHE A 89 7.07 7.12 8.19
CA PHE A 89 8.07 7.14 7.14
C PHE A 89 7.87 5.96 6.16
N THR A 90 7.66 4.73 6.66
CA THR A 90 7.47 3.54 5.81
C THR A 90 6.26 3.64 4.89
N VAL A 91 5.19 4.31 5.32
CA VAL A 91 3.98 4.52 4.50
C VAL A 91 4.28 5.36 3.27
N ARG A 92 5.21 6.32 3.36
CA ARG A 92 5.59 7.19 2.24
C ARG A 92 6.50 6.50 1.21
N ILE A 93 7.08 5.35 1.56
CA ILE A 93 7.97 4.62 0.66
C ILE A 93 7.13 4.04 -0.49
N PRO A 94 7.41 4.42 -1.75
CA PRO A 94 6.68 3.94 -2.91
C PRO A 94 6.73 2.41 -2.99
N VAL A 95 5.61 1.81 -3.40
CA VAL A 95 5.44 0.36 -3.47
C VAL A 95 5.48 -0.04 -4.95
N GLY A 96 6.57 -0.67 -5.37
CA GLY A 96 6.78 -1.12 -6.76
C GLY A 96 8.19 -1.65 -6.96
N GLN A 97 8.38 -2.53 -7.95
CA GLN A 97 9.71 -3.10 -8.24
C GLN A 97 10.68 -2.03 -8.75
N GLU A 98 10.23 -1.16 -9.67
CA GLU A 98 11.04 -0.07 -10.21
C GLU A 98 11.43 0.96 -9.15
N ALA A 99 10.51 1.24 -8.22
CA ALA A 99 10.77 2.15 -7.12
C ALA A 99 11.84 1.62 -6.15
N ARG A 100 12.04 0.29 -6.09
CA ARG A 100 12.98 -0.36 -5.17
C ARG A 100 14.44 -0.15 -5.54
N GLU A 101 14.74 0.03 -6.82
CA GLU A 101 16.09 0.29 -7.32
C GLU A 101 16.59 1.70 -6.99
N LEU A 102 15.67 2.64 -6.76
CA LEU A 102 15.95 4.03 -6.41
C LEU A 102 15.96 4.29 -4.90
N LEU A 103 15.72 3.27 -4.06
CA LEU A 103 15.63 3.45 -2.61
C LEU A 103 17.00 3.73 -1.99
N SER A 104 17.00 4.69 -1.08
CA SER A 104 18.14 4.94 -0.20
C SER A 104 18.36 3.75 0.76
N PRO A 105 19.59 3.53 1.25
CA PRO A 105 19.86 2.47 2.24
C PRO A 105 18.96 2.55 3.47
N LEU A 106 18.62 3.78 3.90
CA LEU A 106 17.73 4.01 5.03
C LEU A 106 16.31 3.46 4.77
N GLU A 107 15.76 3.68 3.58
CA GLU A 107 14.42 3.20 3.21
C GLU A 107 14.33 1.67 3.14
N ILE A 108 15.46 0.99 2.93
CA ILE A 108 15.55 -0.47 2.96
C ILE A 108 15.51 -0.98 4.40
N TRP A 109 16.25 -0.34 5.32
CA TRP A 109 16.38 -0.81 6.70
C TRP A 109 15.20 -0.41 7.60
N VAL A 110 14.59 0.77 7.41
CA VAL A 110 13.54 1.27 8.30
C VAL A 110 12.34 0.30 8.43
N PRO A 111 11.80 -0.31 7.36
CA PRO A 111 10.73 -1.31 7.47
C PRO A 111 11.12 -2.58 8.22
N ILE A 112 12.40 -2.91 8.29
CA ILE A 112 12.94 -4.09 9.01
C ILE A 112 13.18 -3.76 10.48
N LEU A 113 13.70 -2.57 10.77
CA LEU A 113 13.99 -2.14 12.13
C LEU A 113 12.72 -1.81 12.94
N ASN A 114 11.71 -1.26 12.30
CA ASN A 114 10.46 -0.87 12.96
C ASN A 114 9.74 -2.03 13.68
N PRO A 115 9.53 -3.22 13.09
CA PRO A 115 8.93 -4.35 13.81
C PRO A 115 9.77 -4.85 14.99
N ILE A 116 11.11 -4.77 14.91
CA ILE A 116 11.99 -5.10 16.05
C ILE A 116 11.71 -4.13 17.20
N LEU A 117 11.62 -2.83 16.90
CA LEU A 117 11.29 -1.81 17.89
C LEU A 117 9.91 -2.03 18.50
N ILE A 118 8.91 -2.43 17.70
CA ILE A 118 7.57 -2.76 18.19
C ILE A 118 7.58 -3.96 19.15
N VAL A 119 8.36 -4.99 18.86
CA VAL A 119 8.52 -6.13 19.77
C VAL A 119 9.12 -5.67 21.10
N ILE A 120 10.15 -4.83 21.06
CA ILE A 120 10.78 -4.25 22.25
C ILE A 120 9.77 -3.42 23.05
N ILE A 121 8.97 -2.58 22.39
CA ILE A 121 7.92 -1.78 23.03
C ILE A 121 6.88 -2.70 23.67
N THR A 122 6.43 -3.75 22.98
CA THR A 122 5.40 -4.67 23.48
C THR A 122 5.88 -5.41 24.73
N ILE A 123 7.15 -5.85 24.74
CA ILE A 123 7.78 -6.47 25.90
C ILE A 123 7.96 -5.46 27.03
N GLY A 124 8.48 -4.26 26.72
CA GLY A 124 8.64 -3.17 27.69
C GLY A 124 7.31 -2.76 28.31
N ALA A 125 6.25 -2.68 27.51
CA ALA A 125 4.90 -2.40 27.96
C ALA A 125 4.42 -3.49 28.93
N PHE A 126 4.61 -4.77 28.59
CA PHE A 126 4.25 -5.91 29.47
C PHE A 126 4.96 -5.87 30.83
N PHE A 127 6.21 -5.42 30.89
CA PHE A 127 6.91 -5.26 32.17
C PHE A 127 6.49 -3.99 32.93
N THR A 128 6.11 -2.93 32.22
CA THR A 128 5.69 -1.65 32.82
C THR A 128 4.24 -1.73 33.35
N THR A 129 3.36 -2.48 32.69
CA THR A 129 1.96 -2.71 33.05
C THR A 129 1.75 -3.57 34.30
N ARG A 130 2.82 -3.98 34.99
CA ARG A 130 2.72 -4.71 36.27
C ARG A 130 2.01 -3.88 37.35
N HIS A 131 1.93 -2.57 37.17
CA HIS A 131 1.05 -1.66 37.89
C HIS A 131 -0.21 -1.44 37.04
N TRP A 132 -1.36 -1.93 37.51
CA TRP A 132 -2.66 -1.86 36.83
C TRP A 132 -3.21 -0.41 36.77
N ASP A 133 -2.46 0.52 36.16
CA ASP A 133 -3.01 1.82 35.77
C ASP A 133 -3.66 1.69 34.38
N ASP A 134 -4.83 2.32 34.24
CA ASP A 134 -5.69 2.20 33.06
C ASP A 134 -5.08 2.79 31.77
N ASP A 135 -3.99 3.55 31.84
CA ASP A 135 -3.48 4.29 30.68
C ASP A 135 -2.43 3.52 29.84
N TYR A 136 -1.99 2.35 30.28
CA TYR A 136 -0.90 1.62 29.60
C TYR A 136 -1.34 0.90 28.32
N TYR A 137 -2.65 0.79 28.04
CA TYR A 137 -3.13 0.23 26.76
C TYR A 137 -2.66 1.05 25.55
N LEU A 138 -2.34 2.34 25.74
CA LEU A 138 -1.81 3.23 24.71
C LEU A 138 -0.48 2.72 24.13
N LEU A 139 0.33 1.99 24.91
CA LEU A 139 1.61 1.43 24.46
C LEU A 139 1.45 0.29 23.44
N TYR A 140 0.27 -0.31 23.33
CA TYR A 140 -0.02 -1.31 22.30
C TYR A 140 -0.51 -0.67 20.99
N LEU A 141 -0.91 0.62 20.98
CA LEU A 141 -1.37 1.29 19.76
C LEU A 141 -0.36 1.29 18.61
N PRO A 142 0.96 1.52 18.83
CA PRO A 142 1.95 1.43 17.76
C PRO A 142 1.94 0.08 17.03
N LEU A 143 1.71 -1.03 17.74
CA LEU A 143 1.58 -2.36 17.15
C LEU A 143 0.38 -2.41 16.20
N PHE A 144 -0.79 -1.95 16.65
CA PHE A 144 -2.01 -1.95 15.82
C PHE A 144 -1.87 -1.05 14.59
N VAL A 145 -1.30 0.14 14.75
CA VAL A 145 -1.05 1.07 13.64
C VAL A 145 -0.07 0.46 12.63
N TRP A 146 0.99 -0.20 13.10
CA TRP A 146 1.93 -0.89 12.22
C TRP A 146 1.28 -2.06 11.47
N ILE A 147 0.43 -2.86 12.12
CA ILE A 147 -0.32 -3.92 11.44
C ILE A 147 -1.25 -3.32 10.38
N ALA A 148 -2.04 -2.31 10.73
CA ALA A 148 -2.97 -1.66 9.81
C ALA A 148 -2.25 -1.06 8.59
N THR A 149 -1.12 -0.39 8.81
CA THR A 149 -0.33 0.22 7.73
C THR A 149 0.35 -0.83 6.85
N THR A 150 0.88 -1.91 7.41
CA THR A 150 1.49 -2.98 6.61
C THR A 150 0.47 -3.74 5.77
N VAL A 151 -0.72 -4.02 6.33
CA VAL A 151 -1.84 -4.61 5.59
C VAL A 151 -2.32 -3.65 4.49
N GLY A 152 -2.54 -2.39 4.82
CA GLY A 152 -2.94 -1.36 3.85
C GLY A 152 -1.94 -1.24 2.70
N ARG A 153 -0.64 -1.22 3.00
CA ARG A 153 0.43 -1.18 1.98
C ARG A 153 0.43 -2.42 1.08
N LYS A 154 0.19 -3.62 1.65
CA LYS A 154 0.08 -4.84 0.84
C LYS A 154 -1.15 -4.80 -0.07
N ALA A 155 -2.28 -4.29 0.41
CA ALA A 155 -3.49 -4.13 -0.39
C ALA A 155 -3.26 -3.15 -1.56
N MET A 156 -2.58 -2.03 -1.32
CA MET A 156 -2.18 -1.09 -2.38
C MET A 156 -1.17 -1.72 -3.37
N ALA A 157 -0.26 -2.57 -2.88
CA ALA A 157 0.69 -3.31 -3.73
C ALA A 157 0.00 -4.30 -4.67
N SER A 158 -1.10 -4.93 -4.21
CA SER A 158 -1.79 -5.97 -4.96
C SER A 158 -2.63 -5.45 -6.12
N VAL A 159 -2.84 -4.13 -6.23
CA VAL A 159 -3.39 -3.49 -7.44
C VAL A 159 -2.28 -3.48 -8.50
N ASN A 160 -2.03 -4.66 -9.09
CA ASN A 160 -0.87 -4.95 -9.92
C ASN A 160 -0.95 -4.31 -11.31
N LEU A 161 -0.33 -3.14 -11.46
CA LEU A 161 0.01 -2.56 -12.77
C LEU A 161 0.83 -3.51 -13.66
N ALA A 162 1.59 -4.42 -13.05
CA ALA A 162 2.36 -5.45 -13.76
C ALA A 162 1.49 -6.50 -14.48
N GLU A 163 0.29 -6.78 -13.96
CA GLU A 163 -0.66 -7.69 -14.62
C GLU A 163 -1.30 -7.02 -15.84
N LEU A 164 -1.58 -5.70 -15.75
CA LEU A 164 -1.97 -4.88 -16.89
C LEU A 164 -0.87 -4.79 -17.96
N GLU A 165 0.40 -4.63 -17.58
CA GLU A 165 1.52 -4.64 -18.55
C GLU A 165 1.74 -6.01 -19.19
N LYS A 166 1.50 -7.10 -18.45
CA LYS A 166 1.55 -8.46 -19.00
C LYS A 166 0.41 -8.70 -20.00
N LEU A 167 -0.78 -8.15 -19.76
CA LEU A 167 -1.89 -8.17 -20.71
C LEU A 167 -1.54 -7.39 -21.99
N LYS A 168 -0.87 -6.22 -21.86
CA LYS A 168 -0.34 -5.46 -23.02
C LYS A 168 0.63 -6.29 -23.87
N TYR A 169 1.59 -6.99 -23.24
CA TYR A 169 2.54 -7.84 -23.97
C TYR A 169 1.89 -9.07 -24.62
N LYS A 170 0.89 -9.67 -23.97
CA LYS A 170 0.14 -10.80 -24.53
C LYS A 170 -0.64 -10.40 -25.79
N TYR A 171 -1.11 -9.15 -25.87
CA TYR A 171 -1.76 -8.60 -27.07
C TYR A 171 -0.80 -8.19 -28.18
N LYS A 172 0.38 -7.64 -27.85
CA LYS A 172 1.40 -7.31 -28.88
C LYS A 172 1.99 -8.52 -29.60
N GLY A 173 1.89 -9.71 -29.02
CA GLY A 173 2.42 -10.96 -29.58
C GLY A 173 1.40 -11.86 -30.27
N ALA A 174 0.13 -11.45 -30.35
CA ALA A 174 -0.97 -12.19 -30.96
C ALA A 174 -1.38 -11.58 -32.32
#